data_AF-H0I1D5-F1
#
_entry.id   AF-H0I1D5-F1
#
_cell.length_a   1.000
_cell.length_b   1.000
_cell.length_c   1.000
_cell.angle_alpha   90.00
_cell.angle_beta   90.00
_cell.angle_gamma   90.00
#
_symmetry.space_group_name_H-M   'P 1'
#
loop_
_entity.id
_entity.type
_entity.pdbx_description
1 polymer ?
#
loop_
_entity_poly.entity_id
_entity_poly.type
_entity_poly.pdbx_seq_one_letter_code
_entity_poly.pdbx_strand_id
1 'polypeptide(L)'
;MLKSCPEIADYAVDGIGNWRDFMATATQVRGYLGVSPSAYEDACHVMGQETAAIVIACILQRAQHINSAGGYLRVLTDKARVGEFSVGPMLMAALKANSATAGMTG
;
A
#
# COMPACT_ATOMS: atom_id res chain seq x y z
N MET A 1 -6.53 10.20 -4.45
CA MET A 1 -6.27 9.03 -3.59
C MET A 1 -7.23 7.89 -3.87
N LEU A 2 -8.57 8.06 -3.84
CA LEU A 2 -9.47 6.94 -4.17
C LEU A 2 -9.49 6.52 -5.65
N LYS A 3 -9.24 7.44 -6.59
CA LYS A 3 -9.05 7.05 -8.00
C LYS A 3 -7.81 6.15 -8.20
N SER A 4 -6.93 6.09 -7.20
CA SER A 4 -5.57 5.55 -7.26
C SER A 4 -5.40 4.09 -7.02
N CYS A 5 -6.35 3.48 -6.34
CA CYS A 5 -6.31 2.08 -6.01
C CYS A 5 -7.72 1.51 -6.14
N PRO A 6 -8.23 1.23 -7.35
CA PRO A 6 -9.57 0.66 -7.49
C PRO A 6 -9.68 -0.69 -6.77
N GLU A 7 -8.60 -1.49 -6.76
CA GLU A 7 -8.58 -2.77 -6.05
C GLU A 7 -8.77 -2.62 -4.54
N ILE A 8 -8.10 -1.66 -3.86
CA ILE A 8 -8.35 -1.50 -2.40
C ILE A 8 -9.76 -0.97 -2.11
N ALA A 9 -10.36 -0.22 -3.04
CA ALA A 9 -11.74 0.21 -2.91
C ALA A 9 -12.74 -0.95 -3.01
N ASP A 10 -12.42 -2.02 -3.76
CA ASP A 10 -13.21 -3.25 -3.83
C ASP A 10 -13.28 -3.98 -2.47
N TYR A 11 -12.21 -3.88 -1.67
CA TYR A 11 -12.17 -4.41 -0.30
C TYR A 11 -12.83 -3.48 0.74
N ALA A 12 -13.24 -2.26 0.36
CA ALA A 12 -13.86 -1.31 1.27
C ALA A 12 -15.38 -1.46 1.24
N VAL A 13 -15.94 -2.06 2.30
CA VAL A 13 -17.39 -2.35 2.43
C VAL A 13 -18.27 -1.10 2.24
N ASP A 14 -17.85 0.06 2.75
CA ASP A 14 -18.61 1.32 2.68
C ASP A 14 -17.89 2.38 1.80
N GLY A 15 -16.86 1.97 1.06
CA GLY A 15 -15.91 2.88 0.42
C GLY A 15 -14.90 3.48 1.41
N ILE A 16 -13.93 4.22 0.89
CA ILE A 16 -12.89 4.89 1.69
C ILE A 16 -13.21 6.38 1.75
N GLY A 17 -13.78 6.86 2.86
CA GLY A 17 -14.13 8.27 3.02
C GLY A 17 -13.02 9.10 3.70
N ASN A 18 -12.22 8.45 4.54
CA ASN A 18 -11.20 9.09 5.36
C ASN A 18 -9.99 8.15 5.59
N TRP A 19 -8.97 8.68 6.27
CA TRP A 19 -7.73 7.93 6.55
C TRP A 19 -7.97 6.68 7.40
N ARG A 20 -8.95 6.71 8.30
CA ARG A 20 -9.28 5.61 9.19
C ARG A 20 -9.90 4.44 8.43
N ASP A 21 -10.81 4.73 7.50
CA ASP A 21 -11.40 3.72 6.62
C ASP A 21 -10.32 3.06 5.76
N PHE A 22 -9.41 3.86 5.19
CA PHE A 22 -8.30 3.32 4.42
C PHE A 22 -7.40 2.40 5.24
N MET A 23 -7.02 2.80 6.46
CA MET A 23 -6.21 1.96 7.35
C MET A 23 -6.93 0.66 7.72
N ALA A 24 -8.25 0.70 7.94
CA ALA A 24 -9.05 -0.48 8.19
C ALA A 24 -9.06 -1.43 6.98
N THR A 25 -9.23 -0.89 5.77
CA THR A 25 -9.19 -1.68 4.54
C THR A 25 -7.81 -2.25 4.26
N ALA A 26 -6.74 -1.46 4.42
CA ALA A 26 -5.36 -1.96 4.30
C ALA A 26 -5.06 -3.09 5.31
N THR A 27 -5.63 -3.02 6.51
CA THR A 27 -5.49 -4.06 7.54
C THR A 27 -6.20 -5.37 7.15
N GLN A 28 -7.29 -5.30 6.39
CA GLN A 28 -7.93 -6.48 5.80
C GLN A 28 -7.09 -7.04 4.65
N VAL A 29 -6.68 -6.17 3.74
CA VAL A 29 -5.91 -6.52 2.54
C VAL A 29 -4.56 -7.17 2.88
N ARG A 30 -3.86 -6.72 3.93
CA ARG A 30 -2.61 -7.39 4.36
C ARG A 30 -2.82 -8.88 4.65
N GLY A 31 -3.99 -9.27 5.17
CA GLY A 31 -4.34 -10.66 5.45
C GLY A 31 -4.51 -11.45 4.15
N TYR A 32 -5.25 -10.87 3.19
CA TYR A 32 -5.41 -11.45 1.85
C TYR A 32 -4.08 -11.60 1.09
N LEU A 33 -3.17 -10.65 1.27
CA LEU A 33 -1.84 -10.68 0.67
C LEU A 33 -0.87 -11.67 1.36
N GLY A 34 -1.27 -12.32 2.45
CA GLY A 34 -0.40 -13.20 3.22
C GLY A 34 0.73 -12.45 3.94
N VAL A 35 0.56 -11.16 4.21
CA VAL A 35 1.52 -10.36 4.98
C VAL A 35 1.32 -10.67 6.46
N SER A 36 2.37 -11.18 7.10
CA SER A 36 2.34 -11.48 8.53
C SER A 36 2.17 -10.22 9.38
N PRO A 37 1.47 -10.29 10.53
CA PRO A 37 1.26 -9.13 11.41
C PRO A 37 2.57 -8.44 11.80
N SER A 38 3.58 -9.23 12.15
CA SER A 38 4.90 -8.73 12.55
C SER A 38 5.61 -7.96 11.43
N ALA A 39 5.42 -8.34 10.16
CA ALA A 39 6.01 -7.61 9.04
C ALA A 39 5.34 -6.24 8.83
N TYR A 40 4.02 -6.18 9.06
CA TYR A 40 3.27 -4.93 9.00
C TYR A 40 3.57 -4.00 10.18
N GLU A 41 3.71 -4.56 11.40
CA GLU A 41 4.13 -3.79 12.58
C GLU A 41 5.54 -3.22 12.41
N ASP A 42 6.50 -4.01 11.90
CA ASP A 42 7.86 -3.52 11.64
C ASP A 42 7.84 -2.39 10.61
N ALA A 43 7.05 -2.52 9.54
CA ALA A 43 6.81 -1.44 8.60
C ALA A 43 6.25 -0.20 9.33
N CYS A 44 5.18 -0.34 10.10
CA CYS A 44 4.60 0.78 10.85
C CYS A 44 5.60 1.46 11.78
N HIS A 45 6.47 0.70 12.44
CA HIS A 45 7.52 1.23 13.32
C HIS A 45 8.60 2.00 12.56
N VAL A 46 8.97 1.56 11.36
CA VAL A 46 10.05 2.16 10.57
C VAL A 46 9.56 3.35 9.73
N MET A 47 8.42 3.21 9.04
CA MET A 47 7.92 4.21 8.07
C MET A 47 6.64 4.94 8.51
N GLY A 48 6.03 4.55 9.64
CA GLY A 48 4.77 5.11 10.14
C GLY A 48 3.53 4.36 9.65
N GLN A 49 2.45 4.41 10.43
CA GLN A 49 1.20 3.69 10.14
C GLN A 49 0.53 4.14 8.83
N GLU A 50 0.52 5.44 8.57
CA GLU A 50 -0.05 6.01 7.34
C GLU A 50 0.71 5.52 6.11
N THR A 51 2.05 5.58 6.16
CA THR A 51 2.91 5.11 5.07
C THR A 51 2.79 3.60 4.85
N ALA A 52 2.78 2.82 5.92
CA ALA A 52 2.62 1.37 5.83
C ALA A 52 1.30 0.99 5.15
N ALA A 53 0.20 1.67 5.48
CA ALA A 53 -1.09 1.46 4.83
C ALA A 53 -1.04 1.79 3.32
N ILE A 54 -0.37 2.87 2.93
CA ILE A 54 -0.15 3.21 1.51
C ILE A 54 0.63 2.12 0.79
N VAL A 55 1.70 1.61 1.43
CA VAL A 55 2.52 0.54 0.86
C VAL A 55 1.69 -0.72 0.64
N ILE A 56 0.83 -1.10 1.60
CA ILE A 56 -0.07 -2.25 1.43
C ILE A 56 -1.01 -2.06 0.23
N ALA A 57 -1.60 -0.88 0.05
CA ALA A 57 -2.44 -0.58 -1.10
C ALA A 57 -1.65 -0.68 -2.43
N CYS A 58 -0.43 -0.16 -2.47
CA CYS A 58 0.44 -0.27 -3.64
C CYS A 58 0.86 -1.72 -3.94
N ILE A 59 1.13 -2.51 -2.90
CA ILE A 59 1.47 -3.92 -3.04
C ILE A 59 0.26 -4.68 -3.58
N LEU A 60 -0.96 -4.39 -3.09
CA LEU A 60 -2.19 -4.99 -3.62
C LEU A 60 -2.31 -4.75 -5.14
N GLN A 61 -2.11 -3.51 -5.58
CA GLN A 61 -2.16 -3.15 -7.01
C GLN A 61 -1.20 -3.96 -7.89
N ARG A 62 -0.11 -4.42 -7.30
CA ARG A 62 0.93 -5.19 -7.98
C ARG A 62 0.93 -6.65 -7.55
N ALA A 63 0.03 -7.10 -6.69
CA ALA A 63 0.08 -8.43 -6.10
C ALA A 63 0.00 -9.53 -7.16
N GLN A 64 -0.70 -9.27 -8.27
CA GLN A 64 -0.77 -10.16 -9.43
C GLN A 64 0.59 -10.33 -10.14
N HIS A 65 1.52 -9.39 -9.97
CA HIS A 65 2.86 -9.38 -10.56
C HIS A 65 3.97 -9.69 -9.55
N ILE A 66 3.67 -9.76 -8.25
CA ILE A 66 4.66 -9.99 -7.18
C ILE A 66 4.48 -11.41 -6.65
N ASN A 67 5.57 -12.17 -6.52
CA ASN A 67 5.52 -13.52 -5.95
C ASN A 67 5.07 -13.56 -4.49
N SER A 68 5.57 -12.64 -3.66
CA SER A 68 5.25 -12.59 -2.23
C SER A 68 5.15 -11.15 -1.74
N ALA A 69 3.93 -10.72 -1.42
CA ALA A 69 3.66 -9.40 -0.86
C ALA A 69 4.37 -9.17 0.48
N GLY A 70 4.42 -10.18 1.36
CA GLY A 70 5.12 -10.10 2.65
C GLY A 70 6.63 -9.91 2.50
N GLY A 71 7.26 -10.64 1.58
CA GLY A 71 8.68 -10.46 1.27
C GLY A 71 8.97 -9.06 0.73
N TYR A 72 8.12 -8.56 -0.17
CA TYR A 72 8.27 -7.23 -0.76
C TYR A 72 8.14 -6.11 0.28
N LEU A 73 7.16 -6.20 1.19
CA LEU A 73 7.02 -5.25 2.30
C LEU A 73 8.27 -5.24 3.18
N ARG A 74 8.85 -6.42 3.47
CA ARG A 74 10.05 -6.53 4.30
C ARG A 74 11.26 -5.85 3.66
N VAL A 75 11.45 -6.02 2.35
CA VAL A 75 12.51 -5.33 1.59
C VAL A 75 12.33 -3.81 1.62
N LEU A 76 11.09 -3.33 1.45
CA LEU A 76 10.79 -1.89 1.54
C LEU A 76 11.03 -1.34 2.95
N THR A 77 10.70 -2.12 3.97
CA THR A 77 10.92 -1.76 5.38
C THR A 77 12.41 -1.69 5.70
N ASP A 78 13.20 -2.64 5.19
CA ASP A 78 14.66 -2.64 5.36
C ASP A 78 15.30 -1.41 4.69
N LYS A 79 14.88 -1.09 3.45
CA LYS A 79 15.27 0.15 2.75
C LYS A 79 14.88 1.41 3.53
N ALA A 80 13.73 1.39 4.21
CA ALA A 80 13.32 2.50 5.05
C ALA A 80 14.11 2.64 6.33
N ARG A 81 14.54 1.53 6.91
CA ARG A 81 15.36 1.50 8.11
C ARG A 81 16.74 2.11 7.89
N VAL A 82 17.32 1.92 6.71
CA VAL A 82 18.63 2.50 6.34
C VAL A 82 18.55 3.95 5.86
N GLY A 83 17.37 4.58 5.90
CA GLY A 83 17.18 5.97 5.47
C GLY A 83 17.23 6.19 3.96
N GLU A 84 17.33 5.12 3.16
CA GLU A 84 17.23 5.18 1.69
C GLU A 84 15.77 5.32 1.21
N PHE A 85 14.82 5.32 2.14
CA PHE A 85 13.42 5.50 1.82
C PHE A 85 12.97 6.94 2.08
N SER A 86 12.52 7.59 1.02
CA SER A 86 11.82 8.88 1.12
C SER A 86 10.34 8.69 0.80
N VAL A 87 9.48 9.15 1.71
CA VAL A 87 8.02 9.12 1.54
C VAL A 87 7.58 9.93 0.31
N GLY A 88 8.28 11.02 -0.03
CA GLY A 88 7.95 11.90 -1.16
C GLY A 88 7.95 11.20 -2.54
N PRO A 89 9.06 10.56 -2.97
CA PRO A 89 9.13 9.80 -4.21
C PRO A 89 8.18 8.60 -4.23
N MET A 90 7.95 7.93 -3.10
CA MET A 90 7.06 6.78 -3.05
C MET A 90 5.58 7.20 -3.16
N LEU A 91 5.20 8.31 -2.52
CA LEU A 91 3.89 8.93 -2.70
C LEU A 91 3.69 9.38 -4.14
N MET A 92 4.71 9.99 -4.78
CA MET A 92 4.67 10.33 -6.20
C MET A 92 4.58 9.09 -7.10
N ALA A 93 5.27 7.99 -6.77
CA ALA A 93 5.18 6.74 -7.51
C ALA A 93 3.80 6.09 -7.38
N ALA A 94 3.20 6.12 -6.19
CA ALA A 94 1.83 5.66 -5.96
C ALA A 94 0.80 6.54 -6.70
N LEU A 95 0.98 7.86 -6.67
CA LEU A 95 0.18 8.83 -7.43
C LEU A 95 0.34 8.63 -8.96
N LYS A 96 1.55 8.32 -9.43
CA LYS A 96 1.87 8.11 -10.86
C LYS A 96 1.34 6.77 -11.40
N ALA A 97 1.47 5.70 -10.62
CA ALA A 97 0.88 4.40 -10.92
C ALA A 97 -0.64 4.49 -11.12
N ASN A 98 -1.28 5.39 -10.39
CA ASN A 98 -2.69 5.73 -10.55
C ASN A 98 -3.00 6.63 -11.76
N SER A 99 -2.16 7.62 -12.07
CA SER A 99 -2.42 8.46 -13.25
C SER A 99 -2.35 7.67 -14.57
N ALA A 100 -1.68 6.52 -14.59
CA ALA A 100 -1.65 5.62 -15.74
C ALA A 100 -2.95 4.79 -15.90
N THR A 101 -3.69 4.52 -14.82
CA THR A 101 -5.00 3.83 -14.87
C THR A 101 -6.18 4.80 -15.08
N ALA A 102 -5.98 6.10 -14.85
CA ALA A 102 -6.99 7.14 -15.13
C ALA A 102 -6.96 7.65 -16.59
N GLY A 103 -6.09 7.10 -17.45
CA GLY A 103 -5.84 7.58 -18.82
C GLY A 103 -6.20 6.59 -19.94
N MET A 104 -7.17 5.70 -19.75
CA MET A 104 -7.70 4.81 -20.81
C MET A 104 -9.23 4.80 -20.90
N THR A 105 -9.87 5.94 -20.62
CA THR A 105 -11.20 6.24 -21.18
C THR A 105 -11.10 7.57 -21.92
N GLY A 106 -10.97 7.48 -23.25
CA GLY A 106 -10.87 8.59 -24.17
C GLY A 106 -10.23 8.16 -25.46
#